data_AF-A0A249STZ8-F1
#
_entry.id   AF-A0A249STZ8-F1
#
_cell.length_a   1.000
_cell.length_b   1.000
_cell.length_c   1.000
_cell.angle_alpha   90.00
_cell.angle_beta   90.00
_cell.angle_gamma   90.00
#
_symmetry.space_group_name_H-M   'P 1'
#
loop_
_entity.id
_entity.type
_entity.pdbx_description
1 polymer ?
#
loop_
_entity_poly.entity_id
_entity_poly.type
_entity_poly.pdbx_seq_one_letter_code
_entity_poly.pdbx_strand_id
1 'polypeptide(L)'
;MKSIGIQLNEHDLTLKLSPIRDSEGIIIRGLTVGDVTRQNIGLLLICHPGELENPFAGIGLSDIALDIDLLAWRHKIREQLQAEGLTVGSLAFANNNELFIDAEYR
;
A
#
# COMPACT_ATOMS: atom_id res chain seq x y z
N MET A 1 -2.47 9.61 -2.40
CA MET A 1 -1.27 9.41 -1.53
C MET A 1 0.02 9.87 -2.23
N LYS A 2 1.18 9.93 -1.55
CA LYS A 2 2.49 10.32 -2.15
C LYS A 2 3.45 9.13 -2.27
N SER A 3 4.38 9.18 -3.22
CA SER A 3 5.39 8.14 -3.44
C SER A 3 6.46 8.07 -2.35
N ILE A 4 6.81 9.21 -1.73
CA ILE A 4 7.83 9.28 -0.67
C ILE A 4 7.15 9.43 0.70
N GLY A 5 7.52 8.57 1.64
CA GLY A 5 6.93 8.53 2.99
C GLY A 5 7.78 7.75 3.99
N ILE A 6 7.25 7.58 5.19
CA ILE A 6 7.89 6.82 6.27
C ILE A 6 7.83 5.33 5.94
N GLN A 7 8.97 4.65 5.97
CA GLN A 7 9.04 3.24 5.65
C GLN A 7 8.70 2.36 6.87
N LEU A 8 8.02 1.26 6.58
CA LEU A 8 7.74 0.18 7.52
C LEU A 8 8.59 -1.04 7.17
N ASN A 9 8.88 -1.88 8.17
CA ASN A 9 9.49 -3.18 7.95
C ASN A 9 8.45 -4.13 7.30
N GLU A 10 8.87 -4.87 6.28
CA GLU A 10 7.96 -5.69 5.47
C GLU A 10 7.34 -6.86 6.26
N HIS A 11 8.02 -7.34 7.31
CA HIS A 11 7.62 -8.54 8.05
C HIS A 11 6.64 -8.27 9.19
N ASP A 12 6.76 -7.14 9.89
CA ASP A 12 6.02 -6.86 11.12
C ASP A 12 5.33 -5.49 11.12
N LEU A 13 5.44 -4.73 10.02
CA LEU A 13 4.86 -3.40 9.84
C LEU A 13 5.31 -2.38 10.88
N THR A 14 6.39 -2.64 11.61
CA THR A 14 6.99 -1.68 12.53
C THR A 14 7.74 -0.59 11.77
N LEU A 15 8.01 0.55 12.42
CA LEU A 15 8.78 1.62 11.80
C LEU A 15 10.19 1.12 11.42
N LYS A 16 10.60 1.39 10.18
CA LYS A 16 11.96 1.11 9.73
C LYS A 16 12.91 2.19 10.24
N LEU A 17 13.74 1.83 11.22
CA LEU A 17 14.67 2.73 11.87
C LEU A 17 16.12 2.43 11.47
N SER A 18 16.89 3.48 11.19
CA SER A 18 18.34 3.44 10.94
C SER A 18 19.02 4.56 11.75
N PRO A 19 19.07 4.45 13.09
CA PRO A 19 19.51 5.53 13.97
C PRO A 19 20.99 5.89 13.76
N ILE A 20 21.25 7.19 13.61
CA ILE A 20 22.58 7.79 13.62
C ILE A 20 22.74 8.51 14.96
N ARG A 21 23.83 8.20 15.66
CA ARG A 21 24.16 8.78 16.96
C ARG A 21 25.34 9.74 16.86
N ASP A 22 25.33 10.77 17.68
CA ASP A 22 26.47 11.68 17.85
C ASP A 22 27.55 11.08 18.80
N SER A 23 28.57 11.88 19.11
CA SER A 23 29.66 11.49 20.02
C SER A 23 29.22 11.28 21.47
N GLU A 24 28.06 11.80 21.87
CA GLU A 24 27.47 11.63 23.20
C GLU A 24 26.51 10.42 23.25
N GLY A 25 26.30 9.76 22.11
CA GLY A 25 25.42 8.61 21.97
C GLY A 25 23.95 8.97 21.76
N ILE A 26 23.62 10.25 21.54
CA ILE A 26 22.25 10.74 21.33
C ILE A 26 21.83 10.49 19.88
N ILE A 27 20.58 10.05 19.68
CA ILE A 27 20.02 9.85 18.34
C ILE A 27 19.72 11.23 17.74
N ILE A 28 20.44 11.58 16.67
CA ILE A 28 20.24 12.86 15.95
C ILE A 28 19.41 12.67 14.68
N ARG A 29 19.36 11.44 14.14
CA ARG A 29 18.58 11.04 12.95
C ARG A 29 18.26 9.55 13.04
N GLY A 30 17.27 9.07 12.30
CA GLY A 30 17.02 7.62 12.25
C GLY A 30 15.73 7.16 11.60
N LEU A 31 14.78 8.06 11.35
CA LEU A 31 13.57 7.71 10.63
C LEU A 31 13.89 7.50 9.15
N THR A 32 13.53 6.34 8.62
CA THR A 32 13.73 6.03 7.20
C THR A 32 12.58 6.59 6.37
N VAL A 33 12.90 7.47 5.43
CA VAL A 33 11.97 8.04 4.47
C VAL A 33 12.40 7.60 3.07
N GLY A 34 11.47 7.07 2.29
CA GLY A 34 11.76 6.51 0.97
C GLY A 34 10.49 6.18 0.20
N ASP A 35 10.61 5.36 -0.84
CA ASP A 35 9.46 4.88 -1.60
C ASP A 35 8.53 4.06 -0.69
N VAL A 36 7.25 4.43 -0.68
CA VAL A 36 6.17 3.79 0.08
C VAL A 36 5.03 3.33 -0.82
N THR A 37 5.22 3.28 -2.14
CA THR A 37 4.18 2.91 -3.11
C THR A 37 3.53 1.58 -2.76
N ARG A 38 4.33 0.55 -2.47
CA ARG A 38 3.83 -0.77 -2.07
C ARG A 38 3.08 -0.74 -0.73
N GLN A 39 3.56 0.05 0.23
CA GLN A 39 2.89 0.21 1.52
C GLN A 39 1.52 0.87 1.35
N ASN A 40 1.43 1.90 0.51
CA ASN A 40 0.18 2.60 0.22
C ASN A 40 -0.82 1.70 -0.50
N ILE A 41 -0.36 0.92 -1.50
CA ILE A 41 -1.18 -0.07 -2.19
C ILE A 41 -1.69 -1.12 -1.18
N GLY A 42 -0.80 -1.66 -0.34
CA GLY A 42 -1.17 -2.63 0.69
C GLY A 42 -2.23 -2.09 1.65
N LEU A 43 -2.07 -0.84 2.10
CA LEU A 43 -3.04 -0.18 2.96
C LEU A 43 -4.42 -0.07 2.30
N LEU A 44 -4.48 0.36 1.03
CA LEU A 44 -5.74 0.44 0.28
C LEU A 44 -6.42 -0.91 0.11
N LEU A 45 -5.65 -1.98 -0.12
CA LEU A 45 -6.19 -3.33 -0.26
C LEU A 45 -6.82 -3.84 1.03
N ILE A 46 -6.20 -3.56 2.17
CA ILE A 46 -6.66 -4.02 3.49
C ILE A 46 -7.87 -3.23 3.96
N CYS A 47 -7.82 -1.90 3.87
CA CYS A 47 -8.87 -1.06 4.44
C CYS A 47 -10.17 -1.10 3.63
N HIS A 48 -11.29 -1.08 4.32
CA HIS A 48 -12.61 -0.83 3.74
C HIS A 48 -12.85 0.68 3.55
N PRO A 49 -13.69 1.08 2.58
CA PRO A 49 -14.16 2.45 2.48
C PRO A 49 -14.74 2.94 3.81
N GLY A 50 -14.26 4.08 4.30
CA GLY A 50 -14.69 4.69 5.56
C GLY A 50 -13.74 4.47 6.74
N GLU A 51 -12.72 3.61 6.61
CA GLU A 51 -11.73 3.36 7.67
C GLU A 51 -10.57 4.37 7.66
N LEU A 52 -10.34 5.01 6.52
CA LEU A 52 -9.35 6.07 6.36
C LEU A 52 -10.02 7.45 6.44
N GLU A 53 -9.23 8.49 6.67
CA GLU A 53 -9.72 9.88 6.73
C GLU A 53 -10.50 10.28 5.47
N ASN A 54 -10.08 9.79 4.30
CA ASN A 54 -10.89 9.84 3.10
C ASN A 54 -11.92 8.70 3.13
N PRO A 55 -13.23 8.98 3.26
CA PRO A 55 -14.24 7.93 3.41
C PRO A 55 -14.44 7.08 2.15
N PHE A 56 -13.97 7.55 1.00
CA PHE A 56 -13.99 6.79 -0.24
C PHE A 56 -12.72 5.96 -0.45
N ALA A 57 -11.71 6.09 0.43
CA ALA A 57 -10.47 5.35 0.31
C ALA A 57 -10.57 3.97 0.96
N GLY A 58 -10.21 2.94 0.20
CA GLY A 58 -10.20 1.54 0.63
C GLY A 58 -10.84 0.61 -0.39
N ILE A 59 -10.42 -0.65 -0.39
CA ILE A 59 -10.89 -1.70 -1.31
C ILE A 59 -11.60 -2.81 -0.54
N GLY A 60 -11.16 -3.13 0.69
CA GLY A 60 -11.70 -4.23 1.48
C GLY A 60 -11.51 -5.58 0.78
N LEU A 61 -10.28 -5.88 0.36
CA LEU A 61 -9.98 -7.07 -0.46
C LEU A 61 -10.37 -8.37 0.25
N SER A 62 -10.46 -8.40 1.58
CA SER A 62 -10.93 -9.57 2.33
C SER A 62 -12.26 -10.12 1.84
N ASP A 63 -13.15 -9.26 1.33
CA ASP A 63 -14.49 -9.65 0.92
C ASP A 63 -14.50 -10.46 -0.38
N ILE A 64 -13.37 -10.48 -1.11
CA ILE A 64 -13.21 -11.30 -2.32
C ILE A 64 -13.42 -12.79 -2.07
N ALA A 65 -13.14 -13.27 -0.84
CA ALA A 65 -13.34 -14.66 -0.47
C ALA A 65 -14.82 -15.08 -0.47
N LEU A 66 -15.74 -14.10 -0.44
CA LEU A 66 -17.18 -14.30 -0.46
C LEU A 66 -17.80 -13.99 -1.83
N ASP A 67 -16.96 -13.73 -2.85
CA ASP A 67 -17.37 -13.31 -4.18
C ASP A 67 -16.78 -14.23 -5.26
N ILE A 68 -17.48 -14.33 -6.39
CA ILE A 68 -17.07 -15.10 -7.56
C ILE A 68 -16.58 -14.20 -8.71
N ASP A 69 -16.91 -12.91 -8.70
CA ASP A 69 -16.59 -12.00 -9.80
C ASP A 69 -15.22 -11.32 -9.63
N LEU A 70 -14.17 -12.07 -9.94
CA LEU A 70 -12.79 -11.56 -9.94
C LEU A 70 -12.59 -10.39 -10.92
N LEU A 71 -13.40 -10.27 -11.97
CA LEU A 71 -13.28 -9.18 -12.93
C LEU A 71 -13.75 -7.87 -12.29
N ALA A 72 -14.88 -7.88 -11.58
CA ALA A 72 -15.37 -6.72 -10.82
C ALA A 72 -14.33 -6.26 -9.79
N TRP A 73 -13.69 -7.19 -9.08
CA TRP A 73 -12.61 -6.87 -8.15
C TRP A 73 -11.40 -6.22 -8.84
N ARG A 74 -11.00 -6.70 -10.04
CA ARG A 74 -9.94 -6.04 -10.82
C ARG A 74 -10.32 -4.61 -11.22
N HIS A 75 -11.58 -4.37 -11.56
CA HIS A 75 -12.05 -3.01 -11.87
C HIS A 75 -11.99 -2.11 -10.63
N LYS A 76 -12.54 -2.58 -9.51
CA LYS A 76 -12.52 -1.86 -8.22
C LYS A 76 -11.10 -1.49 -7.77
N ILE A 77 -10.17 -2.45 -7.81
CA ILE A 77 -8.76 -2.19 -7.45
C ILE A 77 -8.16 -1.13 -8.37
N ARG A 78 -8.36 -1.25 -9.69
CA ARG A 78 -7.80 -0.29 -10.66
C ARG A 78 -8.35 1.12 -10.44
N GLU A 79 -9.67 1.25 -10.28
CA GLU A 79 -10.33 2.54 -10.05
C GLU A 79 -9.82 3.21 -8.78
N GLN A 80 -9.68 2.45 -7.70
CA GLN A 80 -9.18 2.97 -6.44
C GLN A 80 -7.71 3.45 -6.54
N LEU A 81 -6.86 2.65 -7.18
CA LEU A 81 -5.46 3.02 -7.39
C LEU A 81 -5.32 4.28 -8.26
N GLN A 82 -6.14 4.41 -9.30
CA GLN A 82 -6.17 5.60 -10.14
C GLN A 82 -6.69 6.83 -9.39
N ALA A 83 -7.73 6.68 -8.56
CA ALA A 83 -8.26 7.75 -7.72
C ALA A 83 -7.20 8.29 -6.73
N GLU A 84 -6.28 7.43 -6.29
CA GLU A 84 -5.17 7.79 -5.41
C GLU A 84 -3.92 8.31 -6.13
N GLY A 85 -3.98 8.43 -7.45
CA GLY A 85 -2.94 9.02 -8.30
C GLY A 85 -1.91 8.03 -8.85
N LEU A 86 -2.16 6.72 -8.77
CA LEU A 86 -1.29 5.71 -9.38
C LEU A 86 -1.67 5.42 -10.83
N THR A 87 -0.65 5.19 -11.65
CA THR A 87 -0.79 4.61 -12.99
C THR A 87 -0.63 3.09 -12.87
N VAL A 88 -1.65 2.34 -13.28
CA VAL A 88 -1.66 0.87 -13.22
C VAL A 88 -1.18 0.31 -14.55
N GLY A 89 -0.01 -0.35 -14.55
CA GLY A 89 0.55 -1.03 -15.71
C GLY A 89 -0.09 -2.40 -15.92
N SER A 90 -0.05 -3.26 -14.90
CA SER A 90 -0.61 -4.62 -14.96
C SER A 90 -1.36 -4.96 -13.67
N LEU A 91 -2.46 -5.70 -13.82
CA LEU A 91 -3.31 -6.15 -12.72
C LEU A 91 -3.96 -7.49 -13.09
N ALA A 92 -3.63 -8.55 -12.36
CA ALA A 92 -4.14 -9.89 -12.64
C ALA A 92 -4.29 -10.72 -11.37
N PHE A 93 -5.32 -11.56 -11.34
CA PHE A 93 -5.38 -12.70 -10.44
C PHE A 93 -4.76 -13.89 -11.18
N ALA A 94 -3.68 -14.44 -10.62
CA ALA A 94 -3.01 -15.61 -11.16
C ALA A 94 -3.75 -16.89 -10.73
N ASN A 95 -3.53 -17.97 -11.48
CA ASN A 95 -4.24 -19.25 -11.31
C ASN A 95 -3.96 -19.94 -9.95
N ASN A 96 -2.97 -19.47 -9.21
CA ASN A 96 -2.57 -19.92 -7.87
C ASN A 96 -3.14 -19.05 -6.74
N ASN A 97 -4.22 -18.29 -7.00
CA ASN A 97 -4.83 -17.34 -6.06
C ASN A 97 -3.91 -16.18 -5.65
N GLU A 98 -2.86 -15.90 -6.41
CA GLU A 98 -2.02 -14.72 -6.18
C GLU A 98 -2.60 -13.51 -6.90
N LEU A 99 -2.53 -12.35 -6.24
CA LEU A 99 -2.86 -11.05 -6.83
C LEU A 99 -1.56 -10.36 -7.27
N PHE A 100 -1.41 -10.17 -8.57
CA PHE A 100 -0.32 -9.40 -9.15
C PHE A 100 -0.77 -7.97 -9.43
N ILE A 101 -0.04 -7.00 -8.87
CA ILE A 101 -0.25 -5.57 -9.08
C ILE A 101 1.08 -4.94 -9.47
N ASP A 102 1.09 -4.30 -10.64
CA ASP A 102 2.15 -3.42 -11.10
C ASP A 102 1.56 -2.02 -11.30
N ALA A 103 1.92 -1.12 -10.39
CA ALA A 103 1.43 0.25 -10.34
C ALA A 103 2.47 1.18 -9.72
N GLU A 104 2.56 2.39 -10.25
CA GLU A 104 3.50 3.41 -9.82
C GLU A 104 2.81 4.77 -9.72
N TYR A 105 3.28 5.64 -8.82
CA TYR A 105 2.88 7.04 -8.86
C TYR A 105 3.46 7.71 -10.10
N ARG A 106 2.68 8.59 -10.72
CA ARG A 106 3.15 9.45 -11.82
C ARG A 106 4.15 10.49 -11.34
#